data_AF-A0A5Q3LCF3-F1
#
_entry.id   AF-A0A5Q3LCF3-F1
#
_cell.length_a   1.000
_cell.length_b   1.000
_cell.length_c   1.000
_cell.angle_alpha   90.00
_cell.angle_beta   90.00
_cell.angle_gamma   90.00
#
_symmetry.space_group_name_H-M   'P 1'
#
loop_
_entity.id
_entity.type
_entity.pdbx_description
1 polymer ?
#
loop_
_entity_poly.entity_id
_entity_poly.type
_entity_poly.pdbx_seq_one_letter_code
_entity_poly.pdbx_strand_id
1 'polypeptide(L)'
;MRFVDLVHYHPWQGKLGSPWRGCWALMRTGLRQVFRRKGYWFLLSLALLNFLLFFAVIYLSTQLPVAFQRFVSRERILQILDFSAVPDEEGRNGYVVFIQRQSIVVMVLLAFCGSLLVGSDFQRGVLPFYLSRSISRFHYIISKLLTVSLLIWIVTIFPAFVLFIEYGIFSDTYDYWWENRALIGGILGYGVVLGGTLSIVLVTISAYLQRMAPIAIIWSSVFFLLRIISRILVSETENRFWYLLDPWKNIRYVGMRFFGPLQSAEDAELAPYAATIILTVSLLLLIALWRRVRAVEVVQ
;
A
#
# COMPACT_ATOMS: atom_id res chain seq x y z
N MET A 1 -32.92 8.92 49.45
CA MET A 1 -32.15 7.91 48.67
C MET A 1 -33.04 6.72 48.41
N ARG A 2 -33.60 6.55 47.20
CA ARG A 2 -34.16 5.28 46.66
C ARG A 2 -34.94 5.58 45.36
N PHE A 3 -34.23 5.60 44.24
CA PHE A 3 -34.83 5.56 42.89
C PHE A 3 -34.06 4.63 41.95
N VAL A 4 -33.08 3.87 42.45
CA VAL A 4 -32.18 3.05 41.61
C VAL A 4 -32.67 1.59 41.49
N ASP A 5 -33.66 1.16 42.28
CA ASP A 5 -34.07 -0.25 42.36
C ASP A 5 -35.15 -0.68 41.34
N LEU A 6 -35.64 0.22 40.47
CA LEU A 6 -36.70 -0.11 39.48
C LEU A 6 -36.17 -0.62 38.14
N VAL A 7 -34.85 -0.57 37.93
CA VAL A 7 -34.22 -1.12 36.74
C VAL A 7 -33.22 -2.15 37.24
N HIS A 8 -33.49 -3.43 37.02
CA HIS A 8 -32.56 -4.56 37.27
C HIS A 8 -31.30 -4.40 36.41
N TYR A 9 -30.46 -3.42 36.73
CA TYR A 9 -29.19 -3.20 36.10
C TYR A 9 -28.18 -4.15 36.73
N HIS A 10 -27.97 -5.30 36.09
CA HIS A 10 -26.90 -6.19 36.46
C HIS A 10 -25.56 -5.54 36.05
N PRO A 11 -24.68 -5.19 36.99
CA PRO A 11 -23.36 -4.69 36.65
C PRO A 11 -22.64 -5.75 35.82
N TRP A 12 -21.97 -5.32 34.75
CA TRP A 12 -21.24 -6.22 33.88
C TRP A 12 -20.11 -6.93 34.65
N GLN A 13 -20.26 -8.25 34.87
CA GLN A 13 -19.29 -9.08 35.62
C GLN A 13 -18.26 -9.79 34.71
N GLY A 14 -18.26 -9.52 33.40
CA GLY A 14 -17.36 -10.18 32.45
C GLY A 14 -15.93 -9.63 32.53
N LYS A 15 -14.92 -10.50 32.35
CA LYS A 15 -13.52 -10.07 32.16
C LYS A 15 -13.40 -9.23 30.89
N LEU A 16 -12.79 -8.05 30.98
CA LEU A 16 -12.50 -7.22 29.82
C LEU A 16 -11.58 -7.98 28.85
N GLY A 17 -12.05 -8.19 27.62
CA GLY A 17 -11.22 -8.78 26.57
C GLY A 17 -10.05 -7.87 26.22
N SER A 18 -8.96 -8.47 25.71
CA SER A 18 -7.78 -7.73 25.26
C SER A 18 -8.16 -6.63 24.23
N PRO A 19 -7.68 -5.38 24.37
CA PRO A 19 -7.96 -4.29 23.44
C PRO A 19 -7.64 -4.63 21.97
N TRP A 20 -6.65 -5.51 21.75
CA TRP A 20 -6.26 -6.00 20.43
C TRP A 20 -7.37 -6.75 19.69
N ARG A 21 -8.28 -7.43 20.40
CA ARG A 21 -9.46 -8.04 19.78
C ARG A 21 -10.41 -6.98 19.22
N GLY A 22 -10.50 -5.82 19.87
CA GLY A 22 -11.22 -4.65 19.39
C GLY A 22 -10.62 -4.11 18.09
N CYS A 23 -9.30 -3.97 18.02
CA CYS A 23 -8.59 -3.58 16.78
C CYS A 23 -8.93 -4.52 15.62
N TRP A 24 -8.85 -5.83 15.85
CA TRP A 24 -9.15 -6.83 14.83
C TRP A 24 -10.60 -6.75 14.36
N ALA A 25 -11.54 -6.56 15.28
CA ALA A 25 -12.94 -6.40 14.94
C ALA A 25 -13.19 -5.14 14.09
N LEU A 26 -12.58 -4.01 14.44
CA LEU A 26 -12.64 -2.76 13.66
C LEU A 26 -12.05 -2.92 12.26
N MET A 27 -10.91 -3.61 12.16
CA MET A 27 -10.29 -3.88 10.88
C MET A 27 -11.20 -4.75 10.00
N ARG A 28 -11.73 -5.84 10.55
CA ARG A 28 -12.63 -6.75 9.82
C ARG A 28 -13.90 -6.06 9.34
N THR A 29 -14.50 -5.19 10.17
CA THR A 29 -15.71 -4.45 9.76
C THR A 29 -15.38 -3.42 8.68
N GLY A 30 -14.24 -2.73 8.78
CA GLY A 30 -13.76 -1.81 7.73
C GLY A 30 -13.55 -2.53 6.39
N LEU A 31 -12.86 -3.66 6.38
CA LEU A 31 -12.69 -4.47 5.17
C LEU A 31 -14.03 -4.89 4.59
N ARG A 32 -14.96 -5.38 5.42
CA ARG A 32 -16.29 -5.80 4.96
C ARG A 32 -17.08 -4.65 4.34
N GLN A 33 -16.93 -3.42 4.83
CA GLN A 33 -17.57 -2.25 4.24
C GLN A 33 -17.04 -1.96 2.84
N VAL A 34 -15.72 -2.12 2.63
CA VAL A 34 -15.07 -1.92 1.33
C VAL A 34 -15.49 -3.00 0.33
N PHE A 35 -15.39 -4.28 0.70
CA PHE A 35 -15.78 -5.41 -0.16
C PHE A 35 -17.28 -5.43 -0.52
N ARG A 36 -18.13 -4.74 0.24
CA ARG A 36 -19.56 -4.61 -0.11
C ARG A 36 -19.83 -3.62 -1.24
N ARG A 37 -18.87 -2.77 -1.62
CA ARG A 37 -19.07 -1.76 -2.67
C ARG A 37 -18.74 -2.33 -4.05
N LYS A 38 -19.68 -2.23 -5.00
CA LYS A 38 -19.47 -2.67 -6.39
C LYS A 38 -18.28 -1.98 -7.06
N GLY A 39 -18.08 -0.68 -6.80
CA GLY A 39 -16.95 0.06 -7.36
C GLY A 39 -15.58 -0.49 -6.93
N TYR A 40 -15.48 -1.04 -5.72
CA TYR A 40 -14.25 -1.70 -5.28
C TYR A 40 -13.96 -2.96 -6.10
N TRP A 41 -14.97 -3.77 -6.42
CA TRP A 41 -14.80 -4.96 -7.26
C TRP A 41 -14.34 -4.63 -8.68
N PHE A 42 -14.81 -3.51 -9.24
CA PHE A 42 -14.31 -3.03 -10.54
C PHE A 42 -12.82 -2.67 -10.49
N LEU A 43 -12.39 -1.90 -9.50
CA LEU A 43 -10.97 -1.54 -9.33
C LEU A 43 -10.10 -2.76 -8.99
N LEU A 44 -10.62 -3.69 -8.19
CA LEU A 44 -9.97 -4.96 -7.92
C LEU A 44 -9.82 -5.80 -9.19
N SER A 45 -10.83 -5.81 -10.07
CA SER A 45 -10.75 -6.48 -11.36
C SER A 45 -9.68 -5.87 -12.26
N LEU A 46 -9.54 -4.54 -12.27
CA LEU A 46 -8.45 -3.87 -13.00
C LEU A 46 -7.06 -4.23 -12.45
N ALA A 47 -6.94 -4.30 -11.12
CA ALA A 47 -5.72 -4.74 -10.45
C ALA A 47 -5.38 -6.21 -10.75
N LEU A 48 -6.39 -7.07 -10.78
CA LEU A 48 -6.24 -8.47 -11.14
C LEU A 48 -5.94 -8.65 -12.62
N LEU A 49 -6.48 -7.80 -13.50
CA LEU A 49 -6.16 -7.82 -14.93
C LEU A 49 -4.67 -7.58 -15.15
N ASN A 50 -4.08 -6.58 -14.49
CA ASN A 50 -2.64 -6.34 -14.56
C ASN A 50 -1.85 -7.57 -14.09
N PHE A 51 -2.23 -8.18 -12.96
CA PHE A 51 -1.64 -9.44 -12.50
C PHE A 51 -1.78 -10.58 -13.53
N LEU A 52 -2.95 -10.76 -14.12
CA LEU A 52 -3.20 -11.79 -15.13
C LEU A 52 -2.37 -11.57 -16.39
N LEU A 53 -2.10 -10.32 -16.79
CA LEU A 53 -1.21 -10.04 -17.92
C LEU A 53 0.23 -10.49 -17.63
N PHE A 54 0.76 -10.20 -16.44
CA PHE A 54 2.10 -10.65 -16.06
C PHE A 54 2.16 -12.18 -15.94
N PHE A 55 1.17 -12.79 -15.29
CA PHE A 55 1.02 -14.25 -15.20
C PHE A 55 0.98 -14.88 -16.60
N ALA A 56 0.13 -14.37 -17.48
CA ALA A 56 0.00 -14.89 -18.84
C ALA A 56 1.30 -14.77 -19.63
N VAL A 57 2.03 -13.65 -19.52
CA VAL A 57 3.31 -13.48 -20.21
C VAL A 57 4.38 -14.44 -19.69
N ILE A 58 4.48 -14.64 -18.38
CA ILE A 58 5.41 -15.62 -17.80
C ILE A 58 5.06 -17.01 -18.31
N TYR A 59 3.79 -17.41 -18.19
CA TYR A 59 3.29 -18.70 -18.67
C TYR A 59 3.50 -18.93 -20.18
N LEU A 60 3.16 -17.94 -21.02
CA LEU A 60 3.39 -18.04 -22.46
C LEU A 60 4.88 -18.17 -22.74
N SER A 61 5.74 -17.38 -22.08
CA SER A 61 7.19 -17.41 -22.32
C SER A 61 7.83 -18.75 -22.00
N THR A 62 7.26 -19.55 -21.08
CA THR A 62 7.76 -20.86 -20.68
C THR A 62 7.20 -21.98 -21.55
N GLN A 63 5.97 -21.86 -22.02
CA GLN A 63 5.26 -22.89 -22.80
C GLN A 63 5.46 -22.79 -24.33
N LEU A 64 6.29 -21.86 -24.83
CA LEU A 64 6.49 -21.72 -26.27
C LEU A 64 7.08 -23.00 -26.88
N PRO A 65 6.39 -23.64 -27.85
CA PRO A 65 6.93 -24.76 -28.58
C PRO A 65 8.25 -24.37 -29.26
N VAL A 66 9.22 -25.30 -29.30
CA VAL A 66 10.55 -25.08 -29.90
C VAL A 66 10.48 -24.54 -31.34
N ALA A 67 9.42 -24.90 -32.08
CA ALA A 67 9.17 -24.37 -33.43
C ALA A 67 8.89 -22.85 -33.45
N PHE A 68 8.18 -22.32 -32.45
CA PHE A 68 7.89 -20.89 -32.32
C PHE A 68 9.05 -20.08 -31.73
N GLN A 69 9.95 -20.73 -30.95
CA GLN A 69 11.13 -20.08 -30.40
C GLN A 69 12.09 -19.54 -31.48
N ARG A 70 12.05 -20.08 -32.70
CA ARG A 70 12.79 -19.57 -33.86
C ARG A 70 12.27 -18.23 -34.39
N PHE A 71 10.99 -17.93 -34.18
CA PHE A 71 10.33 -16.70 -34.67
C PHE A 71 10.20 -15.65 -33.57
N VAL A 72 9.99 -16.09 -32.32
CA VAL A 72 9.82 -15.22 -31.17
C VAL A 72 10.66 -15.74 -30.02
N SER A 73 11.77 -15.06 -29.74
CA SER A 73 12.65 -15.36 -28.60
C SER A 73 11.92 -15.08 -27.28
N ARG A 74 12.13 -15.94 -26.27
CA ARG A 74 11.62 -15.75 -24.90
C ARG A 74 11.87 -14.33 -24.38
N GLU A 75 13.07 -13.80 -24.65
CA GLU A 75 13.49 -12.45 -24.28
C GLU A 75 12.60 -11.36 -24.89
N ARG A 76 12.17 -11.49 -26.15
CA ARG A 76 11.28 -10.49 -26.78
C ARG A 76 9.89 -10.46 -26.14
N ILE A 77 9.36 -11.61 -25.72
CA ILE A 77 8.05 -11.67 -25.03
C ILE A 77 8.15 -11.06 -23.63
N LEU A 78 9.25 -11.33 -22.94
CA LEU A 78 9.53 -10.74 -21.63
C LEU A 78 9.76 -9.22 -21.70
N GLN A 79 10.38 -8.73 -22.78
CA GLN A 79 10.55 -7.30 -23.06
C GLN A 79 9.22 -6.54 -23.25
N ILE A 80 8.16 -7.17 -23.77
CA ILE A 80 6.85 -6.50 -23.95
C ILE A 80 6.28 -5.97 -22.63
N LEU A 81 6.57 -6.64 -21.51
CA LEU A 81 6.16 -6.20 -20.17
C LEU A 81 7.31 -5.65 -19.31
N ASP A 82 8.49 -5.44 -19.89
CA ASP A 82 9.74 -5.13 -19.15
C ASP A 82 10.00 -6.11 -17.99
N PHE A 83 9.62 -7.38 -18.15
CA PHE A 83 9.77 -8.38 -17.09
C PHE A 83 11.10 -9.10 -17.24
N SER A 84 12.12 -8.69 -16.50
CA SER A 84 13.34 -9.47 -16.32
C SER A 84 13.35 -10.11 -14.93
N ALA A 85 13.44 -11.43 -14.88
CA ALA A 85 13.64 -12.15 -13.61
C ALA A 85 15.11 -12.09 -13.16
N VAL A 86 16.02 -12.05 -14.13
CA VAL A 86 17.42 -11.73 -13.89
C VAL A 86 17.53 -10.20 -13.79
N PRO A 87 18.26 -9.68 -12.80
CA PRO A 87 18.52 -8.26 -12.68
C PRO A 87 19.22 -7.78 -13.95
N ASP A 88 18.66 -6.76 -14.59
CA ASP A 88 19.39 -6.07 -15.65
C ASP A 88 20.59 -5.32 -15.05
N GLU A 89 21.58 -4.93 -15.87
CA GLU A 89 22.77 -4.16 -15.41
C GLU A 89 22.37 -2.83 -14.70
N GLU A 90 21.15 -2.34 -14.95
CA GLU A 90 20.54 -1.19 -14.29
C GLU A 90 19.79 -1.51 -12.96
N GLY A 91 19.82 -2.76 -12.47
CA GLY A 91 19.09 -3.16 -11.26
C GLY A 91 17.57 -3.25 -11.45
N ARG A 92 17.10 -3.32 -12.70
CA ARG A 92 15.66 -3.46 -13.01
C ARG A 92 15.25 -4.92 -12.81
N ASN A 93 14.17 -5.10 -12.05
CA ASN A 93 13.57 -6.39 -11.78
C ASN A 93 12.08 -6.34 -12.17
N GLY A 94 11.60 -7.36 -12.87
CA GLY A 94 10.21 -7.52 -13.29
C GLY A 94 9.20 -7.44 -12.14
N TYR A 95 9.57 -7.87 -10.93
CA TYR A 95 8.74 -7.72 -9.73
C TYR A 95 8.57 -6.26 -9.31
N VAL A 96 9.62 -5.44 -9.44
CA VAL A 96 9.55 -4.01 -9.13
C VAL A 96 8.69 -3.28 -10.17
N VAL A 97 8.82 -3.64 -11.44
CA VAL A 97 7.98 -3.11 -12.53
C VAL A 97 6.51 -3.49 -12.29
N PHE A 98 6.24 -4.75 -11.94
CA PHE A 98 4.90 -5.20 -11.59
C PHE A 98 4.31 -4.37 -10.45
N ILE A 99 5.03 -4.25 -9.32
CA ILE A 99 4.53 -3.47 -8.18
C ILE A 99 4.33 -2.00 -8.58
N GLN A 100 5.23 -1.41 -9.37
CA GLN A 100 5.09 -0.02 -9.82
C GLN A 100 3.85 0.19 -10.69
N ARG A 101 3.58 -0.71 -11.66
CA ARG A 101 2.35 -0.65 -12.47
C ARG A 101 1.11 -0.88 -11.60
N GLN A 102 1.16 -1.85 -10.69
CA GLN A 102 0.07 -2.14 -9.76
C GLN A 102 -0.24 -0.96 -8.84
N SER A 103 0.79 -0.20 -8.46
CA SER A 103 0.65 0.94 -7.56
C SER A 103 -0.24 2.05 -8.15
N ILE A 104 -0.28 2.20 -9.48
CA ILE A 104 -1.18 3.15 -10.15
C ILE A 104 -2.65 2.74 -9.90
N VAL A 105 -2.96 1.45 -9.97
CA VAL A 105 -4.31 0.95 -9.69
C VAL A 105 -4.65 1.08 -8.20
N VAL A 106 -3.69 0.74 -7.32
CA VAL A 106 -3.83 0.95 -5.86
C VAL A 106 -4.12 2.41 -5.55
N MET A 107 -3.52 3.34 -6.28
CA MET A 107 -3.76 4.76 -6.09
C MET A 107 -5.23 5.15 -6.22
N VAL A 108 -5.85 4.71 -7.31
CA VAL A 108 -7.25 4.99 -7.61
C VAL A 108 -8.16 4.30 -6.59
N LEU A 109 -7.80 3.08 -6.20
CA LEU A 109 -8.49 2.32 -5.15
C LEU A 109 -8.45 3.05 -3.80
N LEU A 110 -7.30 3.60 -3.41
CA LEU A 110 -7.14 4.33 -2.16
C LEU A 110 -7.95 5.62 -2.13
N ALA A 111 -8.00 6.36 -3.24
CA ALA A 111 -8.84 7.55 -3.35
C ALA A 111 -10.32 7.25 -3.04
N PHE A 112 -10.82 6.10 -3.50
CA PHE A 112 -12.19 5.64 -3.20
C PHE A 112 -12.34 5.14 -1.75
N CYS A 113 -11.34 4.41 -1.25
CA CYS A 113 -11.39 3.81 0.09
C CYS A 113 -11.28 4.85 1.21
N GLY A 114 -10.54 5.95 1.01
CA GLY A 114 -10.30 6.97 2.04
C GLY A 114 -11.58 7.55 2.62
N SER A 115 -12.52 7.95 1.76
CA SER A 115 -13.82 8.47 2.22
C SER A 115 -14.73 7.41 2.81
N LEU A 116 -14.67 6.17 2.29
CA LEU A 116 -15.52 5.09 2.77
C LEU A 116 -15.11 4.61 4.16
N LEU A 117 -13.80 4.46 4.41
CA LEU A 117 -13.28 3.89 5.65
C LEU A 117 -13.10 4.91 6.76
N VAL A 118 -12.57 6.09 6.44
CA VAL A 118 -12.20 7.09 7.44
C VAL A 118 -13.12 8.29 7.35
N GLY A 119 -13.37 8.80 6.14
CA GLY A 119 -14.25 9.96 5.96
C GLY A 119 -15.64 9.75 6.57
N SER A 120 -16.24 8.58 6.35
CA SER A 120 -17.58 8.25 6.86
C SER A 120 -17.66 8.18 8.39
N ASP A 121 -16.61 7.72 9.08
CA ASP A 121 -16.56 7.65 10.54
C ASP A 121 -16.57 9.05 11.19
N PHE A 122 -15.80 9.98 10.61
CA PHE A 122 -15.73 11.36 11.07
C PHE A 122 -16.98 12.15 10.71
N GLN A 123 -17.55 11.95 9.51
CA GLN A 123 -18.80 12.61 9.12
C GLN A 123 -19.98 12.23 10.01
N ARG A 124 -20.05 10.95 10.40
CA ARG A 124 -21.16 10.41 11.20
C ARG A 124 -20.94 10.53 12.70
N GLY A 125 -19.81 11.12 13.13
CA GLY A 125 -19.50 11.31 14.54
C GLY A 125 -19.49 10.00 15.34
N VAL A 126 -18.99 8.90 14.75
CA VAL A 126 -19.05 7.58 15.40
C VAL A 126 -17.91 7.39 16.41
N LEU A 127 -16.88 8.26 16.37
CA LEU A 127 -15.70 8.16 17.22
C LEU A 127 -16.02 8.07 18.74
N PRO A 128 -16.93 8.88 19.31
CA PRO A 128 -17.30 8.77 20.73
C PRO A 128 -17.88 7.39 21.08
N PHE A 129 -18.62 6.75 20.17
CA PHE A 129 -19.16 5.40 20.38
C PHE A 129 -18.06 4.32 20.36
N TYR A 130 -16.97 4.54 19.62
CA TYR A 130 -15.82 3.64 19.64
C TYR A 130 -14.98 3.84 20.90
N LEU A 131 -14.78 5.08 21.33
CA LEU A 131 -13.98 5.44 22.51
C LEU A 131 -14.71 5.23 23.85
N SER A 132 -16.05 5.11 23.84
CA SER A 132 -16.82 4.73 25.04
C SER A 132 -16.66 3.25 25.41
N ARG A 133 -16.15 2.43 24.48
CA ARG A 133 -15.68 1.07 24.77
C ARG A 133 -14.22 1.11 25.21
N SER A 134 -13.69 0.00 25.74
CA SER A 134 -12.29 -0.14 26.19
C SER A 134 -11.22 -0.06 25.08
N ILE A 135 -11.49 0.67 23.98
CA ILE A 135 -10.63 0.86 22.83
C ILE A 135 -10.00 2.26 22.93
N SER A 136 -8.68 2.30 23.17
CA SER A 136 -7.94 3.57 23.18
C SER A 136 -7.76 4.15 21.77
N ARG A 137 -7.52 5.45 21.67
CA ARG A 137 -7.29 6.20 20.42
C ARG A 137 -6.19 5.58 19.55
N PHE A 138 -5.14 5.07 20.18
CA PHE A 138 -4.03 4.41 19.51
C PHE A 138 -4.49 3.15 18.77
N HIS A 139 -5.37 2.38 19.40
CA HIS A 139 -5.95 1.16 18.84
C HIS A 139 -6.85 1.49 17.64
N TYR A 140 -7.61 2.60 17.70
CA TYR A 140 -8.38 3.10 16.55
C TYR A 140 -7.46 3.45 15.37
N ILE A 141 -6.44 4.28 15.59
CA ILE A 141 -5.51 4.70 14.53
C ILE A 141 -4.81 3.49 13.91
N ILE A 142 -4.27 2.58 14.72
CA ILE A 142 -3.65 1.34 14.25
C ILE A 142 -4.63 0.52 13.42
N SER A 143 -5.87 0.33 13.89
CA SER A 143 -6.85 -0.48 13.17
C SER A 143 -7.16 0.10 11.79
N LYS A 144 -7.24 1.43 11.65
CA LYS A 144 -7.48 2.10 10.36
C LYS A 144 -6.27 2.03 9.44
N LEU A 145 -5.07 2.26 9.95
CA LEU A 145 -3.84 2.10 9.18
C LEU A 145 -3.70 0.66 8.69
N LEU A 146 -3.87 -0.34 9.57
CA LEU A 146 -3.83 -1.75 9.20
C LEU A 146 -4.90 -2.13 8.20
N THR A 147 -6.13 -1.61 8.32
CA THR A 147 -7.20 -1.86 7.34
C THR A 147 -6.78 -1.43 5.95
N VAL A 148 -6.24 -0.21 5.82
CA VAL A 148 -5.80 0.34 4.54
C VAL A 148 -4.55 -0.39 4.03
N SER A 149 -3.57 -0.64 4.88
CA SER A 149 -2.36 -1.40 4.52
C SER A 149 -2.70 -2.81 4.05
N LEU A 150 -3.64 -3.51 4.69
CA LEU A 150 -4.04 -4.85 4.28
C LEU A 150 -4.72 -4.85 2.90
N LEU A 151 -5.54 -3.84 2.59
CA LEU A 151 -6.13 -3.67 1.25
C LEU A 151 -5.07 -3.42 0.18
N ILE A 152 -3.99 -2.74 0.53
CA ILE A 152 -2.85 -2.54 -0.36
C ILE A 152 -2.11 -3.87 -0.55
N TRP A 153 -1.79 -4.57 0.54
CA TRP A 153 -1.00 -5.80 0.52
C TRP A 153 -1.70 -6.95 -0.20
N ILE A 154 -3.02 -7.10 -0.06
CA ILE A 154 -3.77 -8.12 -0.80
C ILE A 154 -3.77 -7.86 -2.32
N VAL A 155 -3.58 -6.61 -2.74
CA VAL A 155 -3.54 -6.22 -4.16
C VAL A 155 -2.13 -6.19 -4.73
N THR A 156 -1.10 -6.08 -3.89
CA THR A 156 0.30 -5.89 -4.31
C THR A 156 1.17 -7.08 -3.94
N ILE A 157 1.33 -7.32 -2.63
CA ILE A 157 2.17 -8.38 -2.08
C ILE A 157 1.65 -9.74 -2.49
N PHE A 158 0.34 -10.01 -2.33
CA PHE A 158 -0.21 -11.34 -2.63
C PHE A 158 -0.03 -11.73 -4.11
N PRO A 159 -0.41 -10.90 -5.11
CA PRO A 159 -0.13 -11.18 -6.51
C PRO A 159 1.37 -11.30 -6.82
N ALA A 160 2.22 -10.45 -6.22
CA ALA A 160 3.67 -10.54 -6.43
C ALA A 160 4.26 -11.88 -5.93
N PHE A 161 3.76 -12.39 -4.80
CA PHE A 161 4.14 -13.72 -4.32
C PHE A 161 3.68 -14.83 -5.25
N VAL A 162 2.48 -14.73 -5.82
CA VAL A 162 2.00 -15.73 -6.78
C VAL A 162 2.89 -15.75 -8.02
N LEU A 163 3.28 -14.58 -8.55
CA LEU A 163 4.23 -14.48 -9.67
C LEU A 163 5.62 -15.04 -9.31
N PHE A 164 6.06 -14.86 -8.05
CA PHE A 164 7.33 -15.42 -7.58
C PHE A 164 7.30 -16.96 -7.56
N ILE A 165 6.22 -17.54 -7.03
CA ILE A 165 6.03 -19.00 -7.00
C ILE A 165 5.90 -19.56 -8.41
N GLU A 166 5.11 -18.91 -9.28
CA GLU A 166 4.93 -19.30 -10.67
C GLU A 166 6.28 -19.37 -11.39
N TYR A 167 7.06 -18.28 -11.35
CA TYR A 167 8.37 -18.25 -12.00
C TYR A 167 9.31 -19.32 -11.42
N GLY A 168 9.31 -19.52 -10.10
CA GLY A 168 10.14 -20.52 -9.43
C GLY A 168 9.78 -21.97 -9.73
N ILE A 169 8.52 -22.26 -10.08
CA ILE A 169 8.09 -23.59 -10.54
C ILE A 169 8.57 -23.87 -11.96
N PHE A 170 8.65 -22.85 -12.81
CA PHE A 170 9.06 -23.00 -14.21
C PHE A 170 10.58 -22.93 -14.42
N SER A 171 11.35 -22.45 -13.45
CA SER A 171 12.80 -22.57 -13.44
C SER A 171 13.20 -23.87 -12.74
N ASP A 172 13.56 -24.91 -13.50
CA ASP A 172 13.91 -26.27 -13.03
C ASP A 172 15.14 -26.37 -12.07
N THR A 173 15.64 -25.24 -11.56
CA THR A 173 16.87 -25.19 -10.76
C THR A 173 16.53 -24.92 -9.29
N TYR A 174 16.81 -25.88 -8.41
CA TYR A 174 16.71 -25.72 -6.95
C TYR A 174 17.50 -24.51 -6.43
N ASP A 175 18.56 -24.11 -7.15
CA ASP A 175 19.38 -22.93 -6.87
C ASP A 175 18.58 -21.62 -6.94
N TYR A 176 17.53 -21.54 -7.77
CA TYR A 176 16.67 -20.36 -7.87
C TYR A 176 16.08 -19.98 -6.51
N TRP A 177 15.62 -20.95 -5.72
CA TRP A 177 15.02 -20.68 -4.41
C TRP A 177 16.03 -20.19 -3.38
N TRP A 178 17.27 -20.68 -3.46
CA TRP A 178 18.34 -20.30 -2.53
C TRP A 178 18.94 -18.94 -2.87
N GLU A 179 19.17 -18.67 -4.16
CA GLU A 179 19.70 -17.41 -4.66
C GLU A 179 18.66 -16.27 -4.54
N ASN A 180 17.38 -16.56 -4.76
CA ASN A 180 16.32 -15.55 -4.79
C ASN A 180 15.56 -15.38 -3.47
N ARG A 181 16.05 -15.95 -2.35
CA ARG A 181 15.48 -15.71 -1.01
C ARG A 181 15.42 -14.22 -0.64
N ALA A 182 16.35 -13.44 -1.17
CA ALA A 182 16.39 -11.99 -1.00
C ALA A 182 15.20 -11.29 -1.69
N LEU A 183 14.65 -11.86 -2.77
CA LEU A 183 13.49 -11.30 -3.47
C LEU A 183 12.22 -11.35 -2.62
N ILE A 184 12.04 -12.39 -1.80
CA ILE A 184 10.92 -12.49 -0.85
C ILE A 184 11.00 -11.33 0.16
N GLY A 185 12.19 -11.10 0.71
CA GLY A 185 12.46 -9.96 1.60
C GLY A 185 12.24 -8.61 0.91
N GLY A 186 12.64 -8.49 -0.35
CA GLY A 186 12.44 -7.32 -1.19
C GLY A 186 10.96 -7.01 -1.46
N ILE A 187 10.18 -8.00 -1.90
CA ILE A 187 8.74 -7.88 -2.17
C ILE A 187 7.99 -7.49 -0.89
N LEU A 188 8.29 -8.16 0.23
CA LEU A 188 7.70 -7.82 1.52
C LEU A 188 8.10 -6.43 1.99
N GLY A 189 9.39 -6.11 1.96
CA GLY A 189 9.92 -4.82 2.39
C GLY A 189 9.33 -3.66 1.58
N TYR A 190 9.34 -3.77 0.26
CA TYR A 190 8.72 -2.79 -0.64
C TYR A 190 7.22 -2.65 -0.35
N GLY A 191 6.50 -3.77 -0.21
CA GLY A 191 5.06 -3.77 0.06
C GLY A 191 4.72 -3.17 1.43
N VAL A 192 5.54 -3.41 2.46
CA VAL A 192 5.39 -2.80 3.80
C VAL A 192 5.61 -1.29 3.75
N VAL A 193 6.67 -0.82 3.07
CA VAL A 193 6.95 0.61 2.89
C VAL A 193 5.81 1.29 2.14
N LEU A 194 5.35 0.68 1.05
CA LEU A 194 4.27 1.21 0.23
C LEU A 194 2.95 1.26 1.01
N GLY A 195 2.56 0.14 1.64
CA GLY A 195 1.33 0.06 2.44
C GLY A 195 1.35 0.99 3.65
N GLY A 196 2.47 1.03 4.38
CA GLY A 196 2.66 1.89 5.54
C GLY A 196 2.59 3.37 5.18
N THR A 197 3.35 3.80 4.18
CA THR A 197 3.40 5.22 3.78
C THR A 197 2.04 5.67 3.23
N LEU A 198 1.46 4.92 2.28
CA LEU A 198 0.19 5.31 1.65
C LEU A 198 -0.98 5.27 2.63
N SER A 199 -1.00 4.32 3.58
CA SER A 199 -2.06 4.26 4.60
C SER A 199 -2.01 5.48 5.53
N ILE A 200 -0.83 5.90 5.97
CA ILE A 200 -0.67 7.09 6.83
C ILE A 200 -1.16 8.33 6.09
N VAL A 201 -0.73 8.54 4.84
CA VAL A 201 -1.14 9.69 4.04
C VAL A 201 -2.65 9.69 3.82
N LEU A 202 -3.23 8.55 3.42
CA LEU A 202 -4.65 8.46 3.11
C LEU A 202 -5.53 8.69 4.35
N VAL A 203 -5.20 8.03 5.47
CA VAL A 203 -5.99 8.14 6.72
C VAL A 203 -5.93 9.58 7.23
N THR A 204 -4.77 10.23 7.14
CA THR A 204 -4.61 11.63 7.57
C THR A 204 -5.43 12.57 6.69
N ILE A 205 -5.30 12.49 5.36
CA ILE A 205 -6.09 13.31 4.42
C ILE A 205 -7.60 13.09 4.65
N SER A 206 -8.00 11.84 4.84
CA SER A 206 -9.41 11.48 5.03
C SER A 206 -9.98 11.98 6.36
N ALA A 207 -9.18 12.02 7.43
CA ALA A 207 -9.62 12.54 8.74
C ALA A 207 -9.87 14.07 8.72
N TYR A 208 -9.17 14.81 7.86
CA TYR A 208 -9.34 16.25 7.72
C TYR A 208 -10.45 16.64 6.75
N LEU A 209 -10.47 16.04 5.56
CA LEU A 209 -11.37 16.46 4.48
C LEU A 209 -12.74 15.80 4.53
N GLN A 210 -12.83 14.60 5.11
CA GLN A 210 -14.04 13.82 5.40
C GLN A 210 -14.89 13.40 4.18
N ARG A 211 -14.94 14.18 3.10
CA ARG A 211 -15.76 13.99 1.90
C ARG A 211 -14.95 13.36 0.76
N MET A 212 -15.61 12.54 -0.06
CA MET A 212 -14.99 11.81 -1.16
C MET A 212 -14.30 12.72 -2.19
N ALA A 213 -15.00 13.74 -2.69
CA ALA A 213 -14.47 14.62 -3.73
C ALA A 213 -13.17 15.34 -3.31
N PRO A 214 -13.09 16.06 -2.17
CA PRO A 214 -11.85 16.73 -1.79
C PRO A 214 -10.72 15.75 -1.42
N ILE A 215 -11.04 14.57 -0.85
CA ILE A 215 -10.03 13.53 -0.60
C ILE A 215 -9.40 13.09 -1.92
N ALA A 216 -10.21 12.76 -2.93
CA ALA A 216 -9.71 12.33 -4.23
C ALA A 216 -8.91 13.42 -4.95
N ILE A 217 -9.34 14.69 -4.86
CA ILE A 217 -8.64 15.83 -5.47
C ILE A 217 -7.28 16.04 -4.82
N ILE A 218 -7.21 16.13 -3.49
CA ILE A 218 -5.93 16.37 -2.78
C ILE A 218 -5.01 15.17 -2.93
N TRP A 219 -5.53 13.95 -2.80
CA TRP A 219 -4.78 12.71 -3.02
C TRP A 219 -4.17 12.68 -4.43
N SER A 220 -4.97 12.93 -5.46
CA SER A 220 -4.48 12.92 -6.84
C SER A 220 -3.49 14.07 -7.08
N SER A 221 -3.79 15.27 -6.57
CA SER A 221 -2.91 16.43 -6.74
C SER A 221 -1.54 16.18 -6.11
N VAL A 222 -1.48 15.73 -4.85
CA VAL A 222 -0.20 15.49 -4.16
C VAL A 222 0.68 14.52 -4.92
N PHE A 223 0.15 13.47 -5.52
CA PHE A 223 1.01 12.49 -6.19
C PHE A 223 1.24 12.78 -7.68
N PHE A 224 0.26 13.30 -8.41
CA PHE A 224 0.43 13.62 -9.83
C PHE A 224 1.17 14.95 -10.04
N LEU A 225 0.79 15.99 -9.30
CA LEU A 225 1.38 17.32 -9.48
C LEU A 225 2.83 17.34 -9.02
N LEU A 226 3.15 16.79 -7.84
CA LEU A 226 4.56 16.71 -7.40
C LEU A 226 5.41 15.87 -8.35
N ARG A 227 4.85 14.79 -8.92
CA ARG A 227 5.56 14.00 -9.94
C ARG A 227 5.84 14.80 -11.21
N ILE A 228 4.90 15.60 -11.68
CA ILE A 228 5.08 16.45 -12.87
C ILE A 228 6.13 17.52 -12.60
N ILE A 229 5.99 18.24 -11.48
CA ILE A 229 6.96 19.28 -11.05
C ILE A 229 8.35 18.67 -10.93
N SER A 230 8.48 17.54 -10.23
CA SER A 230 9.77 16.85 -10.08
C SER A 230 10.42 16.55 -11.43
N ARG A 231 9.64 16.07 -12.41
CA ARG A 231 10.16 15.76 -13.76
C ARG A 231 10.64 17.00 -14.50
N ILE A 232 9.87 18.09 -14.44
CA ILE A 232 10.23 19.35 -15.09
C ILE A 232 11.49 19.94 -14.45
N LEU A 233 11.57 19.94 -13.11
CA LEU A 233 12.75 20.49 -12.44
C LEU A 233 14.02 19.71 -12.77
N VAL A 234 13.95 18.38 -12.87
CA VAL A 234 15.10 17.58 -13.28
C VAL A 234 15.49 17.85 -14.73
N SER A 235 14.53 18.04 -15.64
CA SER A 235 14.87 18.32 -17.05
C SER A 235 15.55 19.68 -17.23
N GLU A 236 15.15 20.69 -16.46
CA GLU A 236 15.70 22.04 -16.58
C GLU A 236 17.01 22.25 -15.82
N THR A 237 17.16 21.63 -14.64
CA THR A 237 18.32 21.87 -13.77
C THR A 237 19.40 20.79 -13.86
N GLU A 238 19.12 19.70 -14.59
CA GLU A 238 19.93 18.46 -14.67
C GLU A 238 20.25 17.83 -13.30
N ASN A 239 19.65 18.36 -12.22
CA ASN A 239 19.94 17.95 -10.86
C ASN A 239 18.96 16.85 -10.41
N ARG A 240 19.50 15.67 -10.12
CA ARG A 240 18.71 14.48 -9.77
C ARG A 240 18.08 14.55 -8.38
N PHE A 241 18.55 15.42 -7.49
CA PHE A 241 17.94 15.59 -6.15
C PHE A 241 16.47 16.02 -6.22
N TRP A 242 16.04 16.67 -7.31
CA TRP A 242 14.63 17.03 -7.51
C TRP A 242 13.70 15.83 -7.69
N TYR A 243 14.24 14.63 -7.95
CA TYR A 243 13.46 13.40 -7.89
C TYR A 243 12.95 13.07 -6.48
N LEU A 244 13.57 13.62 -5.44
CA LEU A 244 13.10 13.47 -4.06
C LEU A 244 11.79 14.21 -3.79
N LEU A 245 11.34 15.10 -4.68
CA LEU A 245 10.01 15.71 -4.58
C LEU A 245 8.91 14.73 -4.98
N ASP A 246 9.19 13.75 -5.83
CA ASP A 246 8.19 12.77 -6.27
C ASP A 246 7.99 11.69 -5.20
N PRO A 247 6.81 11.64 -4.51
CA PRO A 247 6.56 10.64 -3.49
C PRO A 247 6.63 9.20 -4.03
N TRP A 248 6.30 8.99 -5.31
CA TRP A 248 6.41 7.68 -5.94
C TRP A 248 7.85 7.21 -6.05
N LYS A 249 8.74 8.12 -6.46
CA LYS A 249 10.17 7.80 -6.55
C LYS A 249 10.76 7.57 -5.18
N ASN A 250 10.38 8.35 -4.17
CA ASN A 250 10.84 8.11 -2.80
C ASN A 250 10.45 6.71 -2.30
N ILE A 251 9.19 6.30 -2.48
CA ILE A 251 8.73 4.96 -2.08
C ILE A 251 9.51 3.88 -2.84
N ARG A 252 9.76 4.11 -4.13
CA ARG A 252 10.55 3.19 -4.95
C ARG A 252 12.00 3.09 -4.47
N TYR A 253 12.69 4.20 -4.18
CA TYR A 253 14.08 4.19 -3.72
C TYR A 253 14.24 3.47 -2.38
N VAL A 254 13.32 3.73 -1.44
CA VAL A 254 13.31 3.04 -0.14
C VAL A 254 12.94 1.56 -0.30
N GLY A 255 11.97 1.25 -1.17
CA GLY A 255 11.57 -0.13 -1.45
C GLY A 255 12.65 -0.94 -2.14
N MET A 256 13.38 -0.35 -3.10
CA MET A 256 14.50 -0.97 -3.81
C MET A 256 15.66 -1.32 -2.87
N ARG A 257 15.83 -0.58 -1.77
CA ARG A 257 16.84 -0.93 -0.74
C ARG A 257 16.62 -2.33 -0.15
N PHE A 258 15.37 -2.77 -0.03
CA PHE A 258 15.05 -4.13 0.46
C PHE A 258 15.36 -5.23 -0.56
N PHE A 259 15.49 -4.89 -1.84
CA PHE A 259 15.94 -5.79 -2.89
C PHE A 259 17.48 -5.97 -2.90
N GLY A 260 18.22 -5.21 -2.08
CA GLY A 260 19.65 -5.43 -1.83
C GLY A 260 20.55 -5.02 -3.01
N PRO A 261 21.44 -5.91 -3.53
CA PRO A 261 22.44 -5.59 -4.56
C PRO A 261 21.84 -5.28 -5.95
N LEU A 262 20.52 -5.32 -6.06
CA LEU A 262 19.74 -5.03 -7.26
C LEU A 262 19.56 -3.52 -7.50
N GLN A 263 20.31 -2.67 -6.82
CA GLN A 263 20.17 -1.23 -6.90
C GLN A 263 21.29 -0.66 -7.75
N SER A 264 20.95 0.15 -8.77
CA SER A 264 21.94 0.96 -9.47
C SER A 264 22.72 1.82 -8.45
N ALA A 265 24.03 1.95 -8.63
CA ALA A 265 24.90 2.72 -7.73
C ALA A 265 24.36 4.15 -7.50
N GLU A 266 23.79 4.76 -8.54
CA GLU A 266 23.20 6.10 -8.50
C GLU A 266 21.89 6.15 -7.68
N ASP A 267 21.08 5.10 -7.74
CA ASP A 267 19.83 5.00 -6.98
C ASP A 267 20.10 4.73 -5.49
N ALA A 268 21.25 4.10 -5.17
CA ALA A 268 21.67 3.80 -3.80
C ALA A 268 22.06 5.06 -3.03
N GLU A 269 22.62 6.08 -3.68
CA GLU A 269 22.99 7.35 -3.07
C GLU A 269 21.77 8.19 -2.64
N LEU A 270 20.68 8.15 -3.42
CA LEU A 270 19.46 8.92 -3.16
C LEU A 270 18.51 8.24 -2.15
N ALA A 271 18.63 6.91 -1.98
CA ALA A 271 17.80 6.13 -1.07
C ALA A 271 17.78 6.59 0.40
N PRO A 272 18.91 6.94 1.06
CA PRO A 272 18.88 7.42 2.43
C PRO A 272 18.11 8.74 2.57
N TYR A 273 18.29 9.68 1.62
CA TYR A 273 17.55 10.95 1.63
C TYR A 273 16.06 10.71 1.44
N ALA A 274 15.66 9.85 0.49
CA ALA A 274 14.27 9.45 0.30
C ALA A 274 13.66 8.82 1.57
N ALA A 275 14.43 7.99 2.29
CA ALA A 275 14.00 7.38 3.55
C ALA A 275 13.76 8.44 4.63
N THR A 276 14.66 9.43 4.75
CA THR A 276 14.48 10.52 5.73
C THR A 276 13.26 11.39 5.40
N ILE A 277 12.99 11.66 4.12
CA ILE A 277 11.79 12.41 3.70
C ILE A 277 10.52 11.63 4.00
N ILE A 278 10.48 10.33 3.68
CA ILE A 278 9.30 9.49 3.97
C ILE A 278 9.06 9.40 5.47
N LEU A 279 10.11 9.20 6.26
CA LEU A 279 10.00 9.07 7.71
C LEU A 279 9.54 10.39 8.35
N THR A 280 10.13 11.52 7.95
CA THR A 280 9.74 12.85 8.47
C THR A 280 8.31 13.19 8.10
N VAL A 281 7.91 12.99 6.83
CA VAL A 281 6.53 13.24 6.37
C VAL A 281 5.54 12.32 7.08
N SER A 282 5.86 11.03 7.21
CA SER A 282 4.99 10.06 7.90
C SER A 282 4.81 10.41 9.38
N LEU A 283 5.87 10.81 10.06
CA LEU A 283 5.83 11.23 11.46
C LEU A 283 4.96 12.50 11.63
N LEU A 284 5.15 13.50 10.78
CA LEU A 284 4.33 14.73 10.80
C LEU A 284 2.85 14.43 10.57
N LEU A 285 2.53 13.54 9.63
CA LEU A 285 1.16 13.13 9.34
C LEU A 285 0.55 12.32 10.50
N LEU A 286 1.32 11.43 11.14
CA LEU A 286 0.88 10.71 12.33
C LEU A 286 0.59 11.67 13.50
N ILE A 287 1.44 12.67 13.71
CA ILE A 287 1.22 13.71 14.73
C ILE A 287 -0.04 14.52 14.40
N ALA A 288 -0.23 14.91 13.14
CA ALA A 288 -1.42 15.63 12.70
C ALA A 288 -2.71 14.80 12.91
N LEU A 289 -2.67 13.50 12.55
CA LEU A 289 -3.76 12.57 12.78
C LEU A 289 -4.08 12.42 14.28
N TRP A 290 -3.05 12.27 15.11
CA TRP A 290 -3.21 12.14 16.56
C TRP A 290 -3.84 13.40 17.19
N ARG A 291 -3.41 14.59 16.74
CA ARG A 291 -4.02 15.88 17.16
C ARG A 291 -5.48 15.97 16.75
N ARG A 292 -5.82 15.57 15.52
CA ARG A 292 -7.20 15.61 15.01
C ARG A 292 -8.13 14.70 15.81
N VAL A 293 -7.68 13.47 16.13
CA VAL A 293 -8.47 12.53 16.94
C VAL A 293 -8.69 13.06 18.37
N ARG A 294 -7.69 13.74 18.96
CA ARG A 294 -7.82 14.36 20.29
C ARG A 294 -8.82 15.52 20.32
N ALA A 295 -8.87 16.34 19.26
CA ALA A 295 -9.76 17.50 19.20
C ALA A 295 -11.26 17.12 19.23
N VAL A 296 -11.63 15.91 18.79
CA VAL A 296 -13.02 15.44 18.76
C VAL A 296 -13.60 15.25 20.18
N GLU A 297 -12.77 15.10 21.21
CA GLU A 297 -13.22 14.96 22.60
C GLU A 297 -13.51 16.29 23.31
N VAL A 298 -12.96 17.41 22.83
CA VAL A 298 -13.01 18.69 23.58
C VAL A 298 -14.29 19.49 23.28
N VAL A 299 -15.05 19.12 22.26
CA VAL A 299 -16.28 19.83 21.84
C VAL A 299 -17.55 19.16 22.41
N GLN A 300 -17.41 18.29 23.42
CA GLN A 300 -18.53 17.71 24.15
C GLN A 300 -18.68 18.34 25.54
#